data_AF-A0A9Q8ZYE7-F1
#
_entry.id   AF-A0A9Q8ZYE7-F1
#
_cell.length_a   1.000
_cell.length_b   1.000
_cell.length_c   1.000
_cell.angle_alpha   90.00
_cell.angle_beta   90.00
_cell.angle_gamma   90.00
#
_symmetry.space_group_name_H-M   'P 1'
#
loop_
_entity.id
_entity.type
_entity.pdbx_description
1 polymer ?
#
loop_
_entity_poly.entity_id
_entity_poly.type
_entity_poly.pdbx_seq_one_letter_code
_entity_poly.pdbx_strand_id
1 'polypeptide(L)'
;MQTAVIVFPGSNCDRDLAVALEAVTGVKPAMVWHGDSELPDGIGLVAVPGGFSYGDYLRSGAIAARSPIMQAVVERAGKGLPVLGVCNGFQVLTEAGLLPGALMRNAGLNFVCRDVALTVDNAQSAFTSRYGAGETITVPVAHHDGNYFADDATLDRLEGEGRVAFRYGEQVNGSARNIAGILNADGNVLGMMPHPERKIETAHGGTDGRRLFEGVLETIGA
;
A
#
# COMPACT_ATOMS: atom_id res chain seq x y z
N MET A 1 12.89 -9.41 13.86
CA MET A 1 13.09 -8.67 12.60
C MET A 1 12.50 -7.29 12.73
N GLN A 2 13.08 -6.26 12.13
CA GLN A 2 12.60 -4.89 12.30
C GLN A 2 11.78 -4.43 11.10
N THR A 3 10.71 -3.69 11.36
CA THR A 3 9.85 -3.05 10.35
C THR A 3 9.99 -1.54 10.49
N ALA A 4 9.78 -0.81 9.40
CA ALA A 4 9.82 0.65 9.41
C ALA A 4 8.51 1.23 8.88
N VAL A 5 8.04 2.31 9.51
CA VAL A 5 6.95 3.16 9.01
C VAL A 5 7.52 4.53 8.73
N ILE A 6 7.35 5.02 7.50
CA ILE A 6 7.81 6.36 7.12
C ILE A 6 6.83 7.41 7.63
N VAL A 7 7.33 8.51 8.19
CA VAL A 7 6.52 9.61 8.70
C VAL A 7 6.75 10.85 7.84
N PHE A 8 5.73 11.23 7.06
CA PHE A 8 5.73 12.50 6.31
C PHE A 8 4.91 13.57 7.05
N PRO A 9 5.23 14.87 6.85
CA PRO A 9 4.36 15.95 7.26
C PRO A 9 2.98 15.78 6.61
N GLY A 10 1.90 15.72 7.41
CA GLY A 10 0.53 15.54 6.92
C GLY A 10 0.08 14.09 6.72
N SER A 11 0.97 13.11 6.84
CA SER A 11 0.53 11.72 7.05
C SER A 11 -0.30 11.62 8.33
N ASN A 12 -1.29 10.73 8.31
CA ASN A 12 -2.18 10.53 9.47
C ASN A 12 -2.50 9.06 9.77
N CYS A 13 -2.03 8.13 8.94
CA CYS A 13 -2.18 6.69 9.15
C CYS A 13 -0.84 6.02 9.53
N ASP A 14 0.22 6.79 9.79
CA ASP A 14 1.50 6.26 10.28
C ASP A 14 1.33 5.47 11.59
N ARG A 15 0.56 6.00 12.54
CA ARG A 15 0.21 5.29 13.77
C ARG A 15 -0.64 4.06 13.54
N ASP A 16 -1.61 4.11 12.62
CA ASP A 16 -2.46 2.96 12.29
C ASP A 16 -1.60 1.79 11.78
N LEU A 17 -0.66 2.06 10.86
CA LEU A 17 0.31 1.08 10.40
C LEU A 17 1.24 0.60 11.50
N ALA A 18 1.70 1.50 12.37
CA ALA A 18 2.58 1.14 13.46
C ALA A 18 1.92 0.15 14.43
N VAL A 19 0.66 0.41 14.78
CA VAL A 19 -0.17 -0.47 15.61
C VAL A 19 -0.45 -1.80 14.91
N ALA A 20 -0.77 -1.79 13.61
CA ALA A 20 -0.99 -3.00 12.84
C ALA A 20 0.25 -3.91 12.82
N LEU A 21 1.44 -3.32 12.58
CA LEU A 21 2.70 -4.05 12.58
C LEU A 21 3.06 -4.57 13.99
N GLU A 22 2.87 -3.77 15.04
CA GLU A 22 3.10 -4.20 16.43
C GLU A 22 2.13 -5.33 16.82
N ALA A 23 0.86 -5.27 16.41
CA ALA A 23 -0.16 -6.29 16.70
C ALA A 23 0.11 -7.65 16.03
N VAL A 24 0.90 -7.68 14.95
CA VAL A 24 1.28 -8.92 14.26
C VAL A 24 2.67 -9.40 14.69
N THR A 25 3.63 -8.50 14.89
CA THR A 25 5.02 -8.86 15.22
C THR A 25 5.30 -8.95 16.72
N GLY A 26 4.47 -8.32 17.55
CA GLY A 26 4.76 -8.07 18.98
C GLY A 26 5.86 -7.04 19.22
N VAL A 27 6.36 -6.36 18.18
CA VAL A 27 7.48 -5.41 18.26
C VAL A 27 7.10 -4.09 17.57
N LYS A 28 7.42 -2.97 18.21
CA LYS A 28 7.20 -1.65 17.62
C LYS A 28 8.07 -1.44 16.38
N PRO A 29 7.51 -0.94 15.27
CA PRO A 29 8.32 -0.54 14.12
C PRO A 29 9.19 0.68 14.43
N ALA A 30 10.25 0.84 13.67
CA ALA A 30 10.98 2.10 13.59
C ALA A 30 10.11 3.15 12.89
N MET A 31 9.88 4.28 13.55
CA MET A 31 9.23 5.44 12.94
C MET A 31 10.29 6.32 12.29
N VAL A 32 10.40 6.29 10.97
CA VAL A 32 11.50 6.94 10.22
C VAL A 32 11.03 8.28 9.67
N TRP A 33 11.75 9.36 9.95
CA TRP A 33 11.36 10.69 9.53
C TRP A 33 11.64 10.89 8.04
N HIS A 34 10.72 11.53 7.30
CA HIS A 34 10.88 11.70 5.85
C HIS A 34 12.17 12.44 5.43
N GLY A 35 12.70 13.29 6.33
CA GLY A 35 13.92 14.06 6.11
C GLY A 35 15.21 13.28 6.33
N ASP A 36 15.14 12.07 6.91
CA ASP A 36 16.29 11.20 7.10
C ASP A 36 16.78 10.68 5.73
N SER A 37 18.09 10.44 5.59
CA SER A 37 18.68 9.96 4.34
C SER A 37 18.83 8.45 4.26
N GLU A 38 18.71 7.74 5.38
CA GLU A 38 19.02 6.32 5.50
C GLU A 38 17.93 5.58 6.27
N LEU A 39 17.64 4.36 5.84
CA LEU A 39 16.80 3.43 6.60
C LEU A 39 17.66 2.71 7.64
N PRO A 40 17.14 2.44 8.86
CA PRO A 40 17.87 1.66 9.85
C PRO A 40 18.35 0.31 9.32
N ASP A 41 19.44 -0.19 9.90
CA ASP A 41 19.94 -1.53 9.62
C ASP A 41 18.95 -2.61 10.07
N GLY A 42 18.90 -3.73 9.35
CA GLY A 42 18.05 -4.87 9.72
C GLY A 42 16.54 -4.68 9.47
N ILE A 43 16.13 -3.59 8.81
CA ILE A 43 14.75 -3.42 8.33
C ILE A 43 14.44 -4.48 7.26
N GLY A 44 13.43 -5.30 7.51
CA GLY A 44 12.92 -6.33 6.59
C GLY A 44 11.64 -5.94 5.85
N LEU A 45 10.97 -4.86 6.25
CA LEU A 45 9.78 -4.32 5.59
C LEU A 45 9.69 -2.81 5.83
N VAL A 46 9.38 -2.05 4.78
CA VAL A 46 9.04 -0.63 4.88
C VAL A 46 7.56 -0.43 4.55
N ALA A 47 6.86 0.31 5.39
CA ALA A 47 5.48 0.74 5.14
C ALA A 47 5.42 2.26 4.93
N VAL A 48 4.84 2.67 3.81
CA VAL A 48 4.57 4.07 3.44
C VAL A 48 3.09 4.35 3.74
N PRO A 49 2.78 5.25 4.68
CA PRO A 49 1.44 5.37 5.25
C PRO A 49 0.45 6.10 4.37
N GLY A 50 -0.83 5.88 4.68
CA GLY A 50 -1.94 6.70 4.21
C GLY A 50 -2.00 8.09 4.87
N GLY A 51 -2.94 8.90 4.40
CA GLY A 51 -3.20 10.24 4.90
C GLY A 51 -3.18 11.29 3.79
N PHE A 52 -2.70 12.49 4.11
CA PHE A 52 -2.62 13.61 3.17
C PHE A 52 -1.25 14.24 3.30
N SER A 53 -0.20 13.52 2.90
CA SER A 53 1.16 14.06 2.99
C SER A 53 1.25 15.41 2.26
N TYR A 54 1.77 16.41 2.96
CA TYR A 54 1.80 17.82 2.52
C TYR A 54 0.42 18.39 2.10
N GLY A 55 -0.66 17.87 2.68
CA GLY A 55 -2.03 18.27 2.37
C GLY A 55 -2.46 17.98 0.93
N ASP A 56 -1.74 17.13 0.22
CA ASP A 56 -1.91 16.85 -1.22
C ASP A 56 -1.92 18.14 -2.10
N TYR A 57 -1.28 19.22 -1.63
CA TYR A 57 -1.43 20.57 -2.21
C TYR A 57 -1.04 20.71 -3.67
N LEU A 58 -0.02 19.98 -4.15
CA LEU A 58 0.35 19.95 -5.56
C LEU A 58 -0.43 18.86 -6.31
N ARG A 59 -0.26 17.63 -5.82
CA ARG A 59 -0.91 16.39 -6.26
C ARG A 59 -0.61 15.35 -5.17
N SER A 60 -1.54 14.45 -4.89
CA SER A 60 -1.38 13.51 -3.80
C SER A 60 -0.10 12.66 -3.93
N GLY A 61 0.68 12.61 -2.86
CA GLY A 61 1.97 11.90 -2.80
C GLY A 61 3.14 12.52 -3.58
N ALA A 62 2.90 13.52 -4.45
CA ALA A 62 3.93 14.03 -5.35
C ALA A 62 5.11 14.69 -4.61
N ILE A 63 4.83 15.47 -3.56
CA ILE A 63 5.87 16.12 -2.73
C ILE A 63 6.57 15.07 -1.85
N ALA A 64 5.80 14.21 -1.18
CA ALA A 64 6.34 13.19 -0.29
C ALA A 64 7.28 12.21 -1.00
N ALA A 65 6.97 11.82 -2.24
CA ALA A 65 7.83 10.98 -3.08
C ALA A 65 9.24 11.57 -3.32
N ARG A 66 9.44 12.87 -3.10
CA ARG A 66 10.73 13.57 -3.28
C ARG A 66 11.45 13.81 -1.96
N SER A 67 10.92 13.28 -0.86
CA SER A 67 11.57 13.37 0.45
C SER A 67 12.89 12.59 0.46
N PRO A 68 13.92 13.03 1.20
CA PRO A 68 15.22 12.37 1.28
C PRO A 68 15.13 10.86 1.54
N ILE A 69 14.27 10.41 2.47
CA ILE A 69 14.17 9.00 2.82
C ILE A 69 13.73 8.12 1.65
N MET A 70 12.96 8.68 0.71
CA MET A 70 12.44 7.91 -0.43
C MET A 70 13.56 7.47 -1.36
N GLN A 71 14.72 8.13 -1.37
CA GLN A 71 15.88 7.66 -2.12
C GLN A 71 16.38 6.32 -1.57
N ALA A 72 16.50 6.21 -0.24
CA ALA A 72 16.88 4.96 0.42
C ALA A 72 15.81 3.87 0.26
N VAL A 73 14.53 4.23 0.32
CA VAL A 73 13.43 3.28 0.07
C VAL A 73 13.50 2.72 -1.35
N VAL A 74 13.67 3.59 -2.36
CA VAL A 74 13.78 3.16 -3.77
C VAL A 74 14.99 2.26 -3.98
N GLU A 75 16.15 2.65 -3.45
CA GLU A 75 17.37 1.86 -3.57
C GLU A 75 17.21 0.46 -2.95
N ARG A 76 16.69 0.38 -1.71
CA ARG A 76 16.54 -0.90 -1.03
C ARG A 76 15.42 -1.75 -1.63
N ALA A 77 14.35 -1.14 -2.13
CA ALA A 77 13.30 -1.85 -2.88
C ALA A 77 13.88 -2.50 -4.15
N GLY A 78 14.77 -1.81 -4.88
CA GLY A 78 15.49 -2.38 -6.02
C GLY A 78 16.45 -3.52 -5.68
N LYS A 79 16.79 -3.69 -4.40
CA LYS A 79 17.55 -4.83 -3.86
C LYS A 79 16.66 -5.92 -3.27
N GLY A 80 15.34 -5.85 -3.48
CA GLY A 80 14.37 -6.84 -3.04
C GLY A 80 13.74 -6.58 -1.67
N LEU A 81 14.02 -5.45 -1.01
CA LEU A 81 13.36 -5.10 0.26
C LEU A 81 11.84 -4.98 0.04
N PRO A 82 11.00 -5.66 0.83
CA PRO A 82 9.56 -5.47 0.75
C PRO A 82 9.11 -4.05 1.13
N VAL A 83 8.26 -3.47 0.29
CA VAL A 83 7.67 -2.13 0.53
C VAL A 83 6.15 -2.19 0.35
N LEU A 84 5.42 -1.73 1.36
CA LEU A 84 3.97 -1.59 1.33
C LEU A 84 3.57 -0.11 1.29
N GLY A 85 2.80 0.31 0.30
CA GLY A 85 2.21 1.64 0.22
C GLY A 85 0.69 1.58 0.33
N VAL A 86 0.13 2.20 1.37
CA VAL A 86 -1.33 2.21 1.62
C VAL A 86 -1.92 3.58 1.36
N CYS A 87 -3.00 3.65 0.57
CA CYS A 87 -3.71 4.87 0.22
C CYS A 87 -2.77 5.96 -0.31
N ASN A 88 -2.44 6.97 0.50
CA ASN A 88 -1.44 7.98 0.15
C ASN A 88 -0.04 7.39 -0.09
N GLY A 89 0.30 6.30 0.58
CA GLY A 89 1.51 5.54 0.31
C GLY A 89 1.53 4.95 -1.09
N PHE A 90 0.41 4.45 -1.63
CA PHE A 90 0.36 3.97 -3.01
C PHE A 90 0.62 5.11 -4.00
N GLN A 91 0.00 6.27 -3.76
CA GLN A 91 0.23 7.47 -4.56
C GLN A 91 1.71 7.87 -4.54
N VAL A 92 2.33 7.89 -3.35
CA VAL A 92 3.77 8.15 -3.18
C VAL A 92 4.63 7.14 -3.96
N LEU A 93 4.31 5.84 -3.92
CA LEU A 93 5.06 4.81 -4.63
C LEU A 93 4.96 4.95 -6.16
N THR A 94 3.78 5.31 -6.70
CA THR A 94 3.64 5.62 -8.14
C THR A 94 4.43 6.86 -8.52
N GLU A 95 4.37 7.90 -7.68
CA GLU A 95 5.08 9.16 -7.87
C GLU A 95 6.60 8.98 -7.81
N ALA A 96 7.10 8.07 -6.96
CA ALA A 96 8.51 7.71 -6.85
C ALA A 96 8.99 6.76 -7.97
N GLY A 97 8.09 6.28 -8.84
CA GLY A 97 8.42 5.37 -9.94
C GLY A 97 8.64 3.91 -9.52
N LEU A 98 8.28 3.53 -8.29
CA LEU A 98 8.34 2.15 -7.83
C LEU A 98 7.18 1.30 -8.36
N LEU A 99 6.06 1.96 -8.68
CA LEU A 99 4.87 1.34 -9.27
C LEU A 99 4.44 2.10 -10.53
N PRO A 100 3.93 1.40 -11.57
CA PRO A 100 3.46 2.06 -12.78
C PRO A 100 2.06 2.67 -12.60
N GLY A 101 1.72 3.60 -13.49
CA GLY A 101 0.41 4.27 -13.50
C GLY A 101 0.36 5.48 -12.57
N ALA A 102 -0.85 5.98 -12.35
CA ALA A 102 -1.12 7.13 -11.49
C ALA A 102 -2.47 6.97 -10.77
N LEU A 103 -2.63 7.69 -9.67
CA LEU A 103 -3.87 7.77 -8.91
C LEU A 103 -4.49 9.15 -9.14
N MET A 104 -5.65 9.17 -9.77
CA MET A 104 -6.39 10.38 -10.09
C MET A 104 -7.51 10.63 -9.09
N ARG A 105 -8.14 11.80 -9.18
CA ARG A 105 -9.42 12.09 -8.53
C ARG A 105 -10.44 10.99 -8.86
N ASN A 106 -11.20 10.59 -7.83
CA ASN A 106 -12.33 9.67 -7.98
C ASN A 106 -13.27 10.18 -9.09
N ALA A 107 -13.77 9.30 -9.95
CA ALA A 107 -14.66 9.68 -11.05
C ALA A 107 -15.93 10.42 -10.56
N GLY A 108 -16.42 10.09 -9.36
CA GLY A 108 -17.56 10.77 -8.71
C GLY A 108 -17.21 12.09 -8.01
N LEU A 109 -15.94 12.53 -8.01
CA LEU A 109 -15.43 13.77 -7.40
C LEU A 109 -15.73 13.94 -5.89
N ASN A 110 -16.08 12.86 -5.20
CA ASN A 110 -16.37 12.85 -3.77
C ASN A 110 -15.31 12.01 -3.03
N PHE A 111 -15.06 12.38 -1.78
CA PHE A 111 -14.31 11.54 -0.85
C PHE A 111 -15.13 10.29 -0.51
N VAL A 112 -14.56 9.10 -0.68
CA VAL A 112 -15.23 7.82 -0.37
C VAL A 112 -14.66 7.27 0.92
N CYS A 113 -15.51 7.05 1.92
CA CYS A 113 -15.17 6.50 3.23
C CYS A 113 -16.17 5.40 3.62
N ARG A 114 -15.84 4.14 3.37
CA ARG A 114 -16.72 2.98 3.66
C ARG A 114 -15.94 1.67 3.57
N ASP A 115 -16.51 0.61 4.14
CA ASP A 115 -16.08 -0.76 3.86
C ASP A 115 -16.44 -1.12 2.40
N VAL A 116 -15.51 -1.75 1.69
CA VAL A 116 -15.71 -2.23 0.31
C VAL A 116 -15.28 -3.68 0.18
N ALA A 117 -15.97 -4.41 -0.70
CA ALA A 117 -15.55 -5.76 -1.08
C ALA A 117 -14.35 -5.68 -2.05
N LEU A 118 -13.32 -6.49 -1.80
CA LEU A 118 -12.19 -6.69 -2.69
C LEU A 118 -12.13 -8.16 -3.11
N THR A 119 -11.78 -8.41 -4.36
CA THR A 119 -11.37 -9.74 -4.84
C THR A 119 -9.84 -9.81 -4.84
N VAL A 120 -9.29 -10.86 -4.24
CA VAL A 120 -7.86 -11.19 -4.29
C VAL A 120 -7.57 -11.78 -5.67
N ASP A 121 -6.88 -11.02 -6.53
CA ASP A 121 -6.64 -11.42 -7.92
C ASP A 121 -5.39 -12.32 -8.02
N ASN A 122 -4.31 -11.93 -7.34
CA ASN A 122 -3.08 -12.72 -7.20
C ASN A 122 -2.83 -13.07 -5.72
N ALA A 123 -2.78 -14.37 -5.41
CA ALA A 123 -2.46 -14.91 -4.08
C ALA A 123 -1.04 -15.52 -3.96
N GLN A 124 -0.13 -15.22 -4.90
CA GLN A 124 1.22 -15.78 -4.97
C GLN A 124 2.32 -14.83 -4.44
N SER A 125 1.97 -13.60 -4.05
CA SER A 125 2.95 -12.65 -3.52
C SER A 125 3.12 -12.80 -2.01
N ALA A 126 4.22 -12.31 -1.45
CA ALA A 126 4.41 -12.26 0.00
C ALA A 126 3.25 -11.53 0.71
N PHE A 127 2.70 -10.48 0.10
CA PHE A 127 1.58 -9.71 0.65
C PHE A 127 0.24 -10.42 0.56
N THR A 128 0.12 -11.45 -0.28
CA THR A 128 -1.17 -12.11 -0.57
C THR A 128 -1.18 -13.61 -0.31
N SER A 129 -0.09 -14.17 0.20
CA SER A 129 0.12 -15.61 0.44
C SER A 129 -0.84 -16.23 1.46
N ARG A 130 -1.46 -15.42 2.31
CA ARG A 130 -2.44 -15.83 3.33
C ARG A 130 -3.90 -15.73 2.87
N TYR A 131 -4.12 -15.40 1.61
CA TYR A 131 -5.45 -15.38 0.99
C TYR A 131 -5.59 -16.48 -0.07
N GLY A 132 -6.83 -16.80 -0.43
CA GLY A 132 -7.14 -17.60 -1.61
C GLY A 132 -7.24 -16.73 -2.88
N ALA A 133 -6.79 -17.26 -4.03
CA ALA A 133 -7.06 -16.61 -5.31
C ALA A 133 -8.58 -16.59 -5.58
N GLY A 134 -9.12 -15.44 -5.95
CA GLY A 134 -10.56 -15.21 -6.11
C GLY A 134 -11.32 -15.03 -4.80
N GLU A 135 -10.65 -15.06 -3.65
CA GLU A 135 -11.28 -14.81 -2.36
C GLU A 135 -11.83 -13.38 -2.29
N THR A 136 -13.04 -13.23 -1.73
CA THR A 136 -13.61 -11.92 -1.43
C THR A 136 -13.32 -11.55 0.02
N ILE A 137 -12.69 -10.39 0.22
CA ILE A 137 -12.39 -9.81 1.54
C ILE A 137 -13.02 -8.43 1.68
N THR A 138 -13.21 -7.95 2.91
CA THR A 138 -13.76 -6.61 3.17
C THR A 138 -12.72 -5.72 3.83
N VAL A 139 -12.37 -4.60 3.19
CA VAL A 139 -11.36 -3.65 3.69
C VAL A 139 -11.88 -2.22 3.52
N PRO A 140 -11.72 -1.33 4.51
CA PRO A 140 -12.16 0.05 4.38
C PRO A 140 -11.36 0.84 3.35
N VAL A 141 -12.02 1.78 2.68
CA VAL A 141 -11.38 2.83 1.87
C VAL A 141 -11.63 4.20 2.49
N ALA A 142 -10.70 5.13 2.27
CA ALA A 142 -10.79 6.53 2.71
C ALA A 142 -9.94 7.42 1.77
N HIS A 143 -10.48 7.79 0.60
CA HIS A 143 -9.73 8.59 -0.37
C HIS A 143 -10.62 9.48 -1.27
N HIS A 144 -10.05 10.60 -1.71
CA HIS A 144 -10.57 11.43 -2.80
C HIS A 144 -9.83 11.18 -4.12
N ASP A 145 -8.54 10.83 -4.07
CA ASP A 145 -7.67 10.61 -5.23
C ASP A 145 -7.27 9.13 -5.32
N GLY A 146 -8.24 8.23 -5.46
CA GLY A 146 -7.99 6.78 -5.49
C GLY A 146 -8.21 6.10 -6.83
N ASN A 147 -8.51 6.86 -7.88
CA ASN A 147 -8.82 6.31 -9.20
C ASN A 147 -7.53 5.88 -9.92
N TYR A 148 -7.21 4.58 -9.90
CA TYR A 148 -6.04 4.05 -10.58
C TYR A 148 -6.20 4.13 -12.10
N PHE A 149 -5.21 4.72 -12.76
CA PHE A 149 -5.17 4.89 -14.20
C PHE A 149 -3.78 4.51 -14.75
N ALA A 150 -3.79 3.82 -15.89
CA ALA A 150 -2.62 3.57 -16.71
C ALA A 150 -3.07 3.39 -18.18
N ASP A 151 -2.14 3.44 -19.12
CA ASP A 151 -2.43 3.12 -20.52
C ASP A 151 -2.73 1.61 -20.72
N ASP A 152 -3.39 1.28 -21.83
CA ASP A 152 -3.84 -0.10 -22.10
C ASP A 152 -2.67 -1.09 -22.10
N ALA A 153 -1.51 -0.71 -22.64
CA ALA A 153 -0.32 -1.57 -22.65
C ALA A 153 0.18 -1.88 -21.23
N THR A 154 0.16 -0.90 -20.33
CA THR A 154 0.52 -1.09 -18.93
C THR A 154 -0.50 -1.95 -18.21
N LEU A 155 -1.79 -1.73 -18.45
CA LEU A 155 -2.86 -2.53 -17.85
C LEU A 155 -2.80 -3.99 -18.31
N ASP A 156 -2.62 -4.22 -19.62
CA ASP A 156 -2.45 -5.57 -20.19
C ASP A 156 -1.25 -6.28 -19.59
N ARG A 157 -0.14 -5.56 -19.42
CA ARG A 157 1.06 -6.11 -18.76
C ARG A 157 0.78 -6.45 -17.29
N LEU A 158 0.13 -5.57 -16.53
CA LEU A 158 -0.19 -5.83 -15.13
C LEU A 158 -1.07 -7.07 -14.96
N GLU A 159 -2.04 -7.29 -15.85
CA GLU A 159 -2.89 -8.48 -15.81
C GLU A 159 -2.17 -9.72 -16.31
N GLY A 160 -1.44 -9.63 -17.43
CA GLY A 160 -0.72 -10.75 -18.03
C GLY A 160 0.44 -11.26 -17.18
N GLU A 161 1.08 -10.38 -16.40
CA GLU A 161 2.15 -10.73 -15.46
C GLU A 161 1.61 -11.09 -14.06
N GLY A 162 0.29 -11.09 -13.85
CA GLY A 162 -0.32 -11.39 -12.55
C GLY A 162 0.02 -10.36 -11.46
N ARG A 163 0.25 -9.11 -11.83
CA ARG A 163 0.69 -8.04 -10.91
C ARG A 163 -0.46 -7.24 -10.32
N VAL A 164 -1.71 -7.57 -10.65
CA VAL A 164 -2.87 -7.06 -9.92
C VAL A 164 -3.02 -7.91 -8.65
N ALA A 165 -2.91 -7.27 -7.48
CA ALA A 165 -3.06 -7.96 -6.20
C ALA A 165 -4.53 -8.00 -5.77
N PHE A 166 -5.21 -6.86 -5.90
CA PHE A 166 -6.60 -6.69 -5.46
C PHE A 166 -7.41 -5.93 -6.50
N ARG A 167 -8.67 -6.34 -6.66
CA ARG A 167 -9.68 -5.59 -7.41
C ARG A 167 -10.84 -5.23 -6.51
N TYR A 168 -11.48 -4.09 -6.77
CA TYR A 168 -12.77 -3.79 -6.19
C TYR A 168 -13.83 -4.76 -6.74
N GLY A 169 -14.62 -5.37 -5.84
CA GLY A 169 -15.78 -6.18 -6.19
C GLY A 169 -17.00 -5.35 -6.60
N GLU A 170 -16.88 -4.03 -6.56
CA GLU A 170 -17.93 -3.05 -6.83
C GLU A 170 -17.34 -1.74 -7.39
N GLN A 171 -18.19 -0.84 -7.87
CA GLN A 171 -17.74 0.48 -8.32
C GLN A 171 -17.45 1.40 -7.12
N VAL A 172 -16.19 1.81 -6.96
CA VAL A 172 -15.74 2.64 -5.83
C VAL A 172 -15.29 4.02 -6.28
N ASN A 173 -14.34 4.10 -7.22
CA ASN A 173 -13.66 5.35 -7.57
C ASN A 173 -13.40 5.56 -9.06
N GLY A 174 -13.79 4.60 -9.91
CA GLY A 174 -13.56 4.66 -11.36
C GLY A 174 -12.23 4.07 -11.82
N SER A 175 -11.48 3.39 -10.94
CA SER A 175 -10.20 2.75 -11.27
C SER A 175 -10.32 1.85 -12.50
N ALA A 176 -9.33 1.95 -13.39
CA ALA A 176 -9.21 1.11 -14.56
C ALA A 176 -9.20 -0.37 -14.17
N ARG A 177 -10.02 -1.17 -14.86
CA ARG A 177 -10.20 -2.63 -14.62
C ARG A 177 -10.51 -2.99 -13.15
N ASN A 178 -11.15 -2.06 -12.43
CA ASN A 178 -11.45 -2.16 -10.99
C ASN A 178 -10.21 -2.41 -10.12
N ILE A 179 -9.01 -2.03 -10.56
CA ILE A 179 -7.78 -2.28 -9.80
C ILE A 179 -7.79 -1.50 -8.48
N ALA A 180 -7.57 -2.19 -7.37
CA ALA A 180 -7.48 -1.63 -6.02
C ALA A 180 -6.05 -1.67 -5.45
N GLY A 181 -5.21 -2.56 -5.96
CA GLY A 181 -3.79 -2.64 -5.61
C GLY A 181 -2.96 -3.48 -6.59
N ILE A 182 -1.70 -3.10 -6.75
CA ILE A 182 -0.76 -3.69 -7.73
C ILE A 182 0.62 -3.94 -7.13
N LEU A 183 1.36 -4.83 -7.78
CA LEU A 183 2.73 -5.20 -7.47
C LEU A 183 3.72 -4.62 -8.49
N ASN A 184 4.97 -4.37 -8.07
CA ASN A 184 6.07 -4.16 -9.00
C ASN A 184 6.42 -5.47 -9.75
N ALA A 185 7.36 -5.39 -10.70
CA ALA A 185 7.73 -6.55 -11.52
C ALA A 185 8.35 -7.69 -10.68
N ASP A 186 9.10 -7.34 -9.64
CA ASP A 186 9.77 -8.30 -8.76
C ASP A 186 8.85 -8.82 -7.63
N GLY A 187 7.63 -8.29 -7.51
CA GLY A 187 6.63 -8.72 -6.52
C GLY A 187 6.88 -8.28 -5.07
N ASN A 188 7.96 -7.56 -4.78
CA ASN A 188 8.32 -7.11 -3.43
C ASN A 188 7.73 -5.74 -3.06
N VAL A 189 7.16 -4.99 -4.01
CA VAL A 189 6.50 -3.69 -3.72
C VAL A 189 5.02 -3.81 -3.99
N LEU A 190 4.18 -3.58 -2.98
CA LEU A 190 2.72 -3.52 -3.09
C LEU A 190 2.24 -2.09 -2.85
N GLY A 191 1.43 -1.56 -3.76
CA GLY A 191 0.63 -0.37 -3.54
C GLY A 191 -0.84 -0.69 -3.57
N MET A 192 -1.62 -0.21 -2.61
CA MET A 192 -3.08 -0.39 -2.60
C MET A 192 -3.82 0.80 -1.99
N MET A 193 -5.01 1.09 -2.49
CA MET A 193 -5.85 2.19 -1.98
C MET A 193 -6.66 1.86 -0.71
N PRO A 194 -7.20 0.64 -0.54
CA PRO A 194 -7.86 0.25 0.72
C PRO A 194 -6.87 0.19 1.89
N HIS A 195 -7.38 0.34 3.12
CA HIS A 195 -6.62 0.43 4.37
C HIS A 195 -6.64 -0.90 5.15
N PRO A 196 -5.77 -1.88 4.85
CA PRO A 196 -5.72 -3.16 5.57
C PRO A 196 -5.33 -2.99 7.05
N GLU A 197 -4.55 -1.96 7.38
CA GLU A 197 -4.16 -1.59 8.74
C GLU A 197 -5.35 -1.19 9.63
N ARG A 198 -6.50 -0.85 9.02
CA ARG A 198 -7.75 -0.56 9.72
C ARG A 198 -8.68 -1.77 9.84
N LYS A 199 -8.19 -2.97 9.51
CA LYS A 199 -8.96 -4.23 9.58
C LYS A 199 -8.12 -5.37 10.18
N ILE A 200 -7.49 -5.09 11.31
CA ILE A 200 -6.51 -5.97 11.98
C ILE A 200 -7.13 -6.81 13.10
N GLU A 201 -8.17 -6.31 13.77
CA GLU A 201 -8.76 -6.93 14.96
C GLU A 201 -10.28 -6.95 14.83
N THR A 202 -10.95 -7.88 15.52
CA THR A 202 -12.42 -7.99 15.51
C THR A 202 -13.11 -6.69 15.93
N ALA A 203 -12.50 -5.90 16.82
CA ALA A 203 -12.99 -4.59 17.23
C ALA A 203 -13.10 -3.58 16.07
N HIS A 204 -12.30 -3.75 15.01
CA HIS A 204 -12.36 -2.97 13.77
C HIS A 204 -13.45 -3.46 12.79
N GLY A 205 -14.30 -4.40 13.22
CA GLY A 205 -15.34 -5.02 12.39
C GLY A 205 -14.82 -6.11 11.46
N GLY A 206 -13.64 -6.69 11.74
CA GLY A 206 -13.08 -7.81 10.99
C GLY A 206 -11.55 -7.85 11.01
N THR A 207 -10.97 -8.98 10.58
CA THR A 207 -9.53 -9.23 10.57
C THR A 207 -8.97 -9.47 9.16
N ASP A 208 -9.73 -9.14 8.11
CA ASP A 208 -9.34 -9.42 6.74
C ASP A 208 -8.02 -8.76 6.33
N GLY A 209 -7.73 -7.58 6.85
CA GLY A 209 -6.47 -6.87 6.59
C GLY A 209 -5.26 -7.48 7.31
N ARG A 210 -5.47 -8.20 8.43
CA ARG A 210 -4.39 -8.79 9.23
C ARG A 210 -3.56 -9.79 8.43
N ARG A 211 -4.21 -10.58 7.57
CA ARG A 211 -3.59 -11.65 6.79
C ARG A 211 -2.51 -11.14 5.82
N LEU A 212 -2.65 -9.93 5.29
CA LEU A 212 -1.63 -9.28 4.46
C LEU A 212 -0.32 -9.09 5.23
N PHE A 213 -0.42 -8.57 6.46
CA PHE A 213 0.74 -8.34 7.32
C PHE A 213 1.36 -9.67 7.76
N GLU A 214 0.55 -10.64 8.18
CA GLU A 214 1.04 -11.98 8.52
C GLU A 214 1.80 -12.64 7.36
N GLY A 215 1.25 -12.59 6.15
CA GLY A 215 1.89 -13.18 4.96
C GLY A 215 3.24 -12.57 4.63
N VAL A 216 3.34 -11.24 4.61
CA VAL A 216 4.62 -10.58 4.27
C VAL A 216 5.65 -10.77 5.37
N LEU A 217 5.23 -10.72 6.64
CA LEU A 217 6.12 -10.84 7.80
C LEU A 217 6.67 -12.26 7.97
N GLU A 218 5.91 -13.29 7.60
CA GLU A 218 6.40 -14.67 7.56
C GLU A 218 7.42 -14.90 6.45
N THR A 219 7.18 -14.31 5.28
CA THR A 219 8.09 -14.47 4.13
C THR A 219 9.46 -13.83 4.40
N ILE A 220 9.48 -12.70 5.10
CA ILE A 220 10.75 -12.05 5.50
C ILE A 220 11.37 -12.71 6.74
N GLY A 221 10.56 -13.33 7.60
CA GLY A 221 10.99 -13.99 8.83
C GLY A 221 11.51 -15.41 8.67
N ALA A 222 11.27 -16.02 7.51
CA ALA A 222 11.74 -17.35 7.11
C ALA A 222 13.23 -17.39 6.70
#